data_AF-A0A0B4N0K2-F1
#
_entry.id   AF-A0A0B4N0K2-F1
#
_cell.length_a   1.000
_cell.length_b   1.000
_cell.length_c   1.000
_cell.angle_alpha   90.00
_cell.angle_beta   90.00
_cell.angle_gamma   90.00
#
_symmetry.space_group_name_H-M   'P 1'
#
loop_
_entity.id
_entity.type
_entity.pdbx_description
1 polymer ?
#
loop_
_entity_poly.entity_id
_entity_poly.type
_entity_poly.pdbx_seq_one_letter_code
_entity_poly.pdbx_strand_id
1 'polypeptide(L)'
;MQASGGMDWLIQIAERLLRKHPKYITILAPLCTFFLTVLVGTGHVVYTLMPIICDISLKKGIRPERPCGVASIASQVGITCSPIAAAVASFVIISNENGFDVNNLGVIAITIPACICGLMAAAAWSYNRGLDLDKDPQFQARLADPKMKEYMYGSTASVLDKEVSSHAKAAVYIFLGALAVIVLFSVMQIAEHDIRPEYNGKPLGMNIIIQIVMIAAAALMILFCKAEPKKAVAGPVWQSGMVAVVAIYGIAWLADTYFSNYLDVMKSGLTGIVSEYPWSIAFAFFAVSVLINSQGAVVVAMLPLAYSLGIPGPVLLGRSAKRLRLLLHP
;
A
#
# COMPACT_ATOMS: atom_id res chain seq x y z
N MET A 1 8.06 7.91 13.71
CA MET A 1 8.87 6.71 13.36
C MET A 1 10.09 7.04 12.48
N GLN A 2 9.94 7.68 11.31
CA GLN A 2 11.11 8.00 10.47
C GLN A 2 12.09 8.97 11.16
N ALA A 3 11.57 10.04 11.77
CA ALA A 3 12.39 11.05 12.47
C ALA A 3 13.19 10.51 13.67
N SER A 4 12.82 9.35 14.21
CA SER A 4 13.54 8.65 15.28
C SER A 4 14.47 7.55 14.77
N GLY A 5 14.63 7.39 13.45
CA GLY A 5 15.46 6.34 12.83
C GLY A 5 14.79 4.96 12.77
N GLY A 6 13.52 4.82 13.16
CA GLY A 6 12.82 3.53 13.16
C GLY A 6 12.68 2.91 11.76
N MET A 7 12.54 3.75 10.73
CA MET A 7 12.47 3.28 9.34
C MET A 7 13.79 2.67 8.88
N ASP A 8 14.93 3.22 9.31
CA ASP A 8 16.25 2.65 8.99
C ASP A 8 16.38 1.23 9.56
N TRP A 9 15.86 1.00 10.77
CA TRP A 9 15.87 -0.34 11.37
C TRP A 9 15.02 -1.35 10.60
N LEU A 10 13.81 -0.95 10.16
CA LEU A 10 12.95 -1.80 9.33
C LEU A 10 13.63 -2.15 7.99
N ILE A 11 14.31 -1.17 7.38
CA ILE A 11 15.05 -1.38 6.13
C ILE A 11 16.24 -2.32 6.38
N GLN A 12 16.97 -2.19 7.49
CA GLN A 12 18.05 -3.12 7.84
C GLN A 12 17.55 -4.57 7.99
N ILE A 13 16.37 -4.78 8.58
CA ILE A 13 15.78 -6.12 8.69
C ILE A 13 15.50 -6.69 7.30
N ALA A 14 14.88 -5.90 6.42
CA ALA A 14 14.61 -6.31 5.05
C ALA A 14 15.90 -6.57 4.26
N GLU A 15 16.91 -5.70 4.39
CA GLU A 15 18.21 -5.87 3.75
C GLU A 15 18.92 -7.14 4.23
N ARG A 16 18.95 -7.43 5.54
CA ARG A 16 19.53 -8.68 6.07
C ARG A 16 18.87 -9.90 5.46
N LEU A 17 17.55 -9.89 5.34
CA LEU A 17 16.79 -10.99 4.73
C LEU A 17 17.16 -11.17 3.25
N LEU A 18 17.22 -10.08 2.48
CA LEU A 18 17.57 -10.10 1.06
C LEU A 18 19.02 -10.54 0.83
N ARG A 19 19.97 -10.04 1.63
CA ARG A 19 21.39 -10.42 1.55
C ARG A 19 21.67 -11.85 2.00
N LYS A 20 20.86 -12.40 2.92
CA LYS A 20 20.95 -13.81 3.34
C LYS A 20 20.49 -14.77 2.25
N HIS A 21 19.53 -14.36 1.41
CA HIS A 21 18.94 -15.20 0.37
C HIS A 21 18.96 -14.54 -1.02
N PRO A 22 20.14 -14.11 -1.54
CA PRO A 22 20.24 -13.29 -2.74
C PRO A 22 19.81 -14.03 -4.02
N LYS A 23 19.88 -15.37 -4.03
CA LYS A 23 19.41 -16.21 -5.14
C LYS A 23 17.91 -16.05 -5.40
N TYR A 24 17.13 -15.75 -4.36
CA TYR A 24 15.67 -15.65 -4.43
C TYR A 24 15.19 -14.19 -4.46
N ILE A 25 16.07 -13.23 -4.78
CA ILE A 25 15.76 -11.80 -4.70
C ILE A 25 14.57 -11.40 -5.58
N THR A 26 14.36 -12.04 -6.73
CA THR A 26 13.20 -11.76 -7.61
C THR A 26 11.86 -12.03 -6.95
N ILE A 27 11.82 -12.90 -5.93
CA ILE A 27 10.61 -13.22 -5.15
C ILE A 27 10.63 -12.47 -3.81
N LEU A 28 11.76 -12.48 -3.12
CA LEU A 28 11.87 -11.89 -1.78
C LEU A 28 11.79 -10.37 -1.79
N ALA A 29 12.37 -9.69 -2.78
CA ALA A 29 12.33 -8.23 -2.84
C ALA A 29 10.90 -7.67 -2.96
N PRO A 30 10.04 -8.19 -3.87
CA PRO A 30 8.63 -7.83 -3.89
C PRO A 30 7.90 -8.10 -2.58
N LEU A 31 8.09 -9.28 -1.97
CA LEU A 31 7.42 -9.61 -0.70
C LEU A 31 7.86 -8.70 0.44
N CYS A 32 9.17 -8.46 0.61
CA CYS A 32 9.70 -7.53 1.60
C CYS A 32 9.12 -6.12 1.40
N THR A 33 9.07 -5.65 0.14
CA THR A 33 8.52 -4.34 -0.19
C THR A 33 7.03 -4.27 0.13
N PHE A 34 6.26 -5.29 -0.26
CA PHE A 34 4.83 -5.40 0.05
C PHE A 34 4.55 -5.33 1.55
N PHE A 35 5.20 -6.19 2.35
CA PHE A 35 4.97 -6.22 3.80
C PHE A 35 5.42 -4.92 4.47
N LEU A 36 6.53 -4.33 4.06
CA LEU A 36 6.96 -3.04 4.56
C LEU A 36 5.95 -1.93 4.22
N THR A 37 5.39 -1.92 3.00
CA THR A 37 4.32 -0.98 2.66
C THR A 37 3.07 -1.22 3.49
N VAL A 38 2.64 -2.48 3.68
CA VAL A 38 1.46 -2.81 4.50
C VAL A 38 1.63 -2.30 5.93
N LEU A 39 2.82 -2.51 6.51
CA LEU A 39 3.13 -2.08 7.86
C LEU A 39 3.19 -0.55 7.97
N VAL A 40 3.96 0.11 7.11
CA VAL A 40 4.19 1.56 7.21
C VAL A 40 2.99 2.37 6.70
N GLY A 41 2.18 1.80 5.81
CA GLY A 41 1.03 2.46 5.19
C GLY A 41 1.39 3.38 4.01
N THR A 42 2.61 3.29 3.46
CA THR A 42 3.05 4.12 2.32
C THR A 42 3.91 3.33 1.32
N GLY A 43 3.66 3.56 0.03
CA GLY A 43 4.45 2.99 -1.06
C GLY A 43 5.83 3.61 -1.22
N HIS A 44 6.11 4.76 -0.60
CA HIS A 44 7.39 5.45 -0.70
C HIS A 44 8.56 4.69 -0.04
N VAL A 45 8.27 3.67 0.76
CA VAL A 45 9.30 2.75 1.29
C VAL A 45 10.10 2.05 0.18
N VAL A 46 9.54 1.96 -1.04
CA VAL A 46 10.27 1.39 -2.17
C VAL A 46 11.51 2.20 -2.54
N TYR A 47 11.50 3.52 -2.35
CA TYR A 47 12.64 4.36 -2.76
C TYR A 47 13.90 4.08 -1.94
N THR A 48 13.75 3.62 -0.70
CA THR A 48 14.88 3.24 0.14
C THR A 48 15.32 1.80 -0.08
N LEU A 49 14.39 0.91 -0.46
CA LEU A 49 14.72 -0.48 -0.80
C LEU A 49 15.30 -0.64 -2.21
N MET A 50 14.89 0.20 -3.17
CA MET A 50 15.27 0.04 -4.58
C MET A 50 16.78 0.00 -4.79
N PRO A 51 17.59 0.92 -4.20
CA PRO A 51 19.04 0.87 -4.35
C PRO A 51 19.64 -0.42 -3.78
N ILE A 52 19.11 -0.92 -2.67
CA ILE A 52 19.55 -2.16 -2.02
C ILE A 52 19.20 -3.38 -2.89
N ILE A 53 17.99 -3.42 -3.43
CA ILE A 53 17.54 -4.49 -4.34
C ILE A 53 18.41 -4.50 -5.59
N CYS A 54 18.70 -3.33 -6.19
CA CYS A 54 19.60 -3.19 -7.32
C CYS A 54 21.02 -3.70 -7.00
N ASP A 55 21.61 -3.28 -5.88
CA ASP A 55 22.96 -3.68 -5.44
C ASP A 55 23.08 -5.20 -5.31
N ILE A 56 22.15 -5.83 -4.58
CA ILE A 56 22.17 -7.27 -4.36
C ILE A 56 21.97 -8.02 -5.67
N SER A 57 21.08 -7.53 -6.55
CA SER A 57 20.83 -8.14 -7.86
C SER A 57 22.07 -8.10 -8.75
N LEU A 58 22.68 -6.92 -8.90
CA LEU A 58 23.89 -6.71 -9.70
C LEU A 58 25.05 -7.59 -9.23
N LYS A 59 25.30 -7.63 -7.91
CA LYS A 59 26.37 -8.46 -7.31
C LYS A 59 26.10 -9.95 -7.45
N LYS A 60 24.82 -10.36 -7.52
CA LYS A 60 24.45 -11.75 -7.75
C LYS A 60 24.45 -12.15 -9.23
N GLY A 61 24.61 -11.19 -10.15
CA GLY A 61 24.48 -11.43 -11.60
C GLY A 61 23.03 -11.54 -12.08
N ILE A 62 22.07 -11.13 -11.25
CA ILE A 62 20.65 -11.10 -11.58
C ILE A 62 20.33 -9.72 -12.14
N ARG A 63 19.60 -9.65 -13.27
CA ARG A 63 19.16 -8.36 -13.81
C ARG A 63 18.29 -7.61 -12.79
N PRO A 64 18.63 -6.37 -12.41
CA PRO A 64 17.84 -5.59 -11.45
C PRO A 64 16.40 -5.35 -11.90
N GLU A 65 16.15 -5.27 -13.22
CA GLU A 65 14.81 -5.10 -13.77
C GLU A 65 13.82 -6.20 -13.33
N ARG A 66 14.32 -7.41 -13.02
CA ARG A 66 13.50 -8.54 -12.58
C ARG A 66 12.86 -8.28 -11.20
N PRO A 67 13.63 -8.10 -10.10
CA PRO A 67 13.07 -7.78 -8.80
C PRO A 67 12.55 -6.34 -8.69
N CYS A 68 13.24 -5.34 -9.27
CA CYS A 68 12.88 -3.93 -9.09
C CYS A 68 11.54 -3.57 -9.72
N GLY A 69 11.23 -4.13 -10.90
CA GLY A 69 9.94 -3.92 -11.55
C GLY A 69 8.78 -4.42 -10.68
N VAL A 70 8.89 -5.63 -10.15
CA VAL A 70 7.84 -6.23 -9.32
C VAL A 70 7.80 -5.58 -7.92
N ALA A 71 8.95 -5.18 -7.35
CA ALA A 71 9.00 -4.45 -6.08
C ALA A 71 8.32 -3.07 -6.16
N SER A 72 8.44 -2.36 -7.28
CA SER A 72 7.69 -1.12 -7.51
C SER A 72 6.18 -1.34 -7.52
N ILE A 73 5.70 -2.44 -8.09
CA ILE A 73 4.27 -2.79 -8.05
C ILE A 73 3.86 -3.19 -6.64
N ALA A 74 4.70 -3.97 -5.94
CA ALA A 74 4.48 -4.41 -4.56
C ALA A 74 4.25 -3.24 -3.60
N SER A 75 4.97 -2.13 -3.78
CA SER A 75 4.79 -0.95 -2.95
C SER A 75 3.50 -0.17 -3.23
N GLN A 76 2.91 -0.35 -4.41
CA GLN A 76 1.63 0.28 -4.75
C GLN A 76 0.46 -0.57 -4.27
N VAL A 77 0.49 -1.87 -4.55
CA VAL A 77 -0.58 -2.81 -4.11
C VAL A 77 -0.53 -3.08 -2.61
N GLY A 78 0.60 -2.86 -1.94
CA GLY A 78 0.69 -2.92 -0.48
C GLY A 78 -0.18 -1.88 0.22
N ILE A 79 -0.41 -0.71 -0.40
CA ILE A 79 -1.23 0.36 0.18
C ILE A 79 -2.67 -0.11 0.36
N THR A 80 -3.24 -0.85 -0.60
CA THR A 80 -4.61 -1.38 -0.52
C THR A 80 -4.76 -2.53 0.48
N CYS A 81 -3.67 -2.97 1.09
CA CYS A 81 -3.60 -4.06 2.05
C CYS A 81 -3.31 -3.58 3.48
N SER A 82 -3.20 -2.26 3.70
CA SER A 82 -2.88 -1.69 5.01
C SER A 82 -4.13 -1.15 5.72
N PRO A 83 -4.37 -1.50 7.00
CA PRO A 83 -5.54 -1.01 7.77
C PRO A 83 -5.47 0.47 8.11
N ILE A 84 -4.31 1.09 7.95
CA ILE A 84 -4.08 2.51 8.19
C ILE A 84 -3.97 3.32 6.90
N ALA A 85 -4.05 2.68 5.72
CA ALA A 85 -3.97 3.39 4.45
C ALA A 85 -5.27 4.13 4.14
N ALA A 86 -5.12 5.32 3.56
CA ALA A 86 -6.23 6.16 3.12
C ALA A 86 -7.18 5.42 2.18
N ALA A 87 -6.65 4.60 1.25
CA ALA A 87 -7.48 3.85 0.31
C ALA A 87 -8.46 2.88 1.00
N VAL A 88 -7.99 2.13 2.01
CA VAL A 88 -8.84 1.19 2.77
C VAL A 88 -9.84 1.95 3.64
N ALA A 89 -9.38 3.02 4.32
CA ALA A 89 -10.25 3.85 5.14
C ALA A 89 -11.36 4.51 4.31
N SER A 90 -11.03 5.12 3.17
CA SER A 90 -12.00 5.73 2.26
C SER A 90 -12.99 4.70 1.70
N PHE A 91 -12.52 3.50 1.34
CA PHE A 91 -13.40 2.43 0.87
C PHE A 91 -14.45 2.09 1.92
N VAL A 92 -14.03 1.91 3.17
CA VAL A 92 -14.91 1.57 4.30
C VAL A 92 -15.91 2.69 4.59
N ILE A 93 -15.46 3.94 4.67
CA ILE A 93 -16.34 5.09 4.95
C ILE A 93 -17.42 5.21 3.89
N ILE A 94 -17.02 5.28 2.62
CA ILE A 94 -17.96 5.49 1.50
C ILE A 94 -18.93 4.31 1.39
N SER A 95 -18.46 3.07 1.65
CA SER A 95 -19.33 1.89 1.65
C SER A 95 -20.38 1.94 2.76
N ASN A 96 -19.98 2.31 3.98
CA ASN A 96 -20.90 2.42 5.12
C ASN A 96 -21.92 3.56 4.92
N GLU A 97 -21.50 4.69 4.35
CA GLU A 97 -22.41 5.80 3.99
C GLU A 97 -23.46 5.39 2.96
N ASN A 98 -23.14 4.41 2.10
CA ASN A 98 -24.06 3.82 1.12
C ASN A 98 -24.79 2.58 1.66
N GLY A 99 -24.77 2.34 2.97
CA GLY A 99 -25.54 1.27 3.63
C GLY A 99 -24.91 -0.12 3.57
N PHE A 100 -23.64 -0.23 3.18
CA PHE A 100 -22.91 -1.50 3.16
C PHE A 100 -21.95 -1.57 4.34
N ASP A 101 -22.26 -2.42 5.33
CA ASP A 101 -21.42 -2.62 6.52
C ASP A 101 -20.10 -3.33 6.17
N VAL A 102 -19.08 -2.53 5.85
CA VAL A 102 -17.73 -2.97 5.52
C VAL A 102 -16.79 -2.43 6.60
N ASN A 103 -15.90 -3.28 7.09
CA ASN A 103 -14.83 -2.87 8.00
C ASN A 103 -13.45 -3.10 7.38
N ASN A 104 -12.42 -2.48 7.97
CA ASN A 104 -11.06 -2.50 7.43
C ASN A 104 -10.52 -3.94 7.28
N LEU A 105 -10.80 -4.81 8.23
CA LEU A 105 -10.37 -6.21 8.18
C LEU A 105 -11.05 -6.99 7.06
N GLY A 106 -12.32 -6.72 6.79
CA GLY A 106 -13.07 -7.33 5.69
C GLY A 106 -12.47 -6.99 4.32
N VAL A 107 -11.98 -5.76 4.15
CA VAL A 107 -11.22 -5.33 2.96
C VAL A 107 -9.90 -6.08 2.88
N ILE A 108 -9.11 -6.04 3.95
CA ILE A 108 -7.76 -6.60 3.98
C ILE A 108 -7.74 -8.11 3.83
N ALA A 109 -8.75 -8.80 4.38
CA ALA A 109 -8.91 -10.26 4.24
C ALA A 109 -9.06 -10.69 2.77
N ILE A 110 -9.48 -9.78 1.89
CA ILE A 110 -9.59 -10.03 0.45
C ILE A 110 -8.36 -9.49 -0.28
N THR A 111 -7.94 -8.27 0.04
CA THR A 111 -6.84 -7.61 -0.69
C THR A 111 -5.49 -8.26 -0.42
N ILE A 112 -5.17 -8.69 0.80
CA ILE A 112 -3.88 -9.35 1.10
C ILE A 112 -3.70 -10.62 0.26
N PRO A 113 -4.61 -11.62 0.30
CA PRO A 113 -4.44 -12.82 -0.51
C PRO A 113 -4.38 -12.51 -2.02
N ALA A 114 -5.27 -11.63 -2.52
CA ALA A 114 -5.31 -11.27 -3.92
C ALA A 114 -4.00 -10.61 -4.39
N CYS A 115 -3.48 -9.65 -3.62
CA CYS A 115 -2.23 -8.96 -3.92
C CYS A 115 -1.03 -9.90 -3.80
N ILE A 116 -0.96 -10.78 -2.80
CA ILE A 116 0.11 -11.77 -2.68
C ILE A 116 0.08 -12.72 -3.89
N CYS A 117 -1.08 -13.26 -4.26
CA CYS A 117 -1.21 -14.12 -5.44
C CYS A 117 -0.76 -13.42 -6.73
N GLY A 118 -1.21 -12.18 -6.94
CA GLY A 118 -0.80 -11.38 -8.10
C GLY A 118 0.70 -11.07 -8.10
N LEU A 119 1.28 -10.72 -6.94
CA LEU A 119 2.71 -10.48 -6.80
C LEU A 119 3.54 -11.74 -7.03
N MET A 120 3.09 -12.89 -6.56
CA MET A 120 3.76 -14.16 -6.80
C MET A 120 3.71 -14.55 -8.28
N ALA A 121 2.59 -14.33 -8.96
CA ALA A 121 2.48 -14.54 -10.41
C ALA A 121 3.40 -13.59 -11.19
N ALA A 122 3.43 -12.31 -10.81
CA ALA A 122 4.33 -11.32 -11.43
C ALA A 122 5.80 -11.63 -11.17
N ALA A 123 6.16 -12.06 -9.96
CA ALA A 123 7.52 -12.46 -9.60
C ALA A 123 7.95 -13.73 -10.34
N ALA A 124 7.06 -14.73 -10.47
CA ALA A 124 7.31 -15.95 -11.22
C ALA A 124 7.54 -15.65 -12.71
N TRP A 125 6.72 -14.78 -13.30
CA TRP A 125 6.90 -14.32 -14.67
C TRP A 125 8.20 -13.54 -14.86
N SER A 126 8.53 -12.67 -13.90
CA SER A 126 9.75 -11.86 -13.92
C SER A 126 11.03 -12.67 -13.65
N TYR A 127 10.92 -13.87 -13.03
CA TYR A 127 12.06 -14.68 -12.58
C TYR A 127 13.08 -14.98 -13.69
N ASN A 128 12.58 -15.29 -14.89
CA ASN A 128 13.39 -15.62 -16.08
C ASN A 128 13.27 -14.56 -17.19
N ARG A 129 12.85 -13.33 -16.86
CA ARG A 129 12.71 -12.26 -17.85
C ARG A 129 14.08 -11.75 -18.30
N GLY A 130 14.36 -11.82 -19.60
CA GLY A 130 15.64 -11.41 -20.19
C GLY A 130 16.79 -12.39 -19.87
N LEU A 131 17.95 -12.20 -20.50
CA LEU A 131 19.14 -13.05 -20.28
C LEU A 131 19.73 -12.83 -18.88
N ASP A 132 20.48 -13.76 -18.33
CA ASP A 132 21.28 -13.43 -17.14
C ASP A 132 22.38 -12.41 -17.50
N LEU A 133 22.88 -11.63 -16.53
CA LEU A 133 23.81 -10.52 -16.82
C LEU A 133 25.13 -10.99 -17.43
N ASP A 134 25.60 -12.18 -17.04
CA ASP A 134 26.76 -12.87 -17.60
C ASP A 134 26.55 -13.27 -19.08
N LYS A 135 25.30 -13.52 -19.48
CA LYS A 135 24.93 -13.95 -20.83
C LYS A 135 24.47 -12.80 -21.73
N ASP A 136 24.37 -11.57 -21.22
CA ASP A 136 23.94 -10.41 -21.99
C ASP A 136 25.12 -9.72 -22.69
N PRO A 137 25.23 -9.77 -24.03
CA PRO A 137 26.31 -9.12 -24.76
C PRO A 137 26.35 -7.60 -24.58
N GLN A 138 25.20 -6.95 -24.45
CA GLN A 138 25.14 -5.50 -24.23
C GLN A 138 25.65 -5.13 -22.84
N PHE A 139 25.33 -5.96 -21.84
CA PHE A 139 25.84 -5.76 -20.48
C PHE A 139 27.35 -5.99 -20.41
N GLN A 140 27.85 -7.07 -21.02
CA GLN A 140 29.29 -7.35 -21.06
C GLN A 140 30.07 -6.25 -21.80
N ALA A 141 29.52 -5.72 -22.89
CA ALA A 141 30.11 -4.58 -23.58
C ALA A 141 30.18 -3.31 -22.70
N ARG A 142 29.14 -3.04 -21.90
CA ARG A 142 29.15 -1.93 -20.93
C ARG A 142 30.15 -2.17 -19.80
N LEU A 143 30.32 -3.41 -19.36
CA LEU A 143 31.27 -3.77 -18.30
C LEU A 143 32.73 -3.66 -18.73
N ALA A 144 33.00 -3.65 -20.04
CA ALA A 144 34.34 -3.46 -20.59
C ALA A 144 34.88 -2.04 -20.35
N ASP A 145 34.02 -1.04 -20.16
CA ASP A 145 34.43 0.30 -19.74
C ASP A 145 34.72 0.31 -18.22
N PRO A 146 35.98 0.59 -17.80
CA PRO A 146 36.36 0.64 -16.39
C PRO A 146 35.52 1.63 -15.58
N LYS A 147 35.14 2.78 -16.16
CA LYS A 147 34.33 3.79 -15.46
C LYS A 147 32.92 3.28 -15.19
N MET A 148 32.33 2.59 -16.16
CA MET A 148 31.02 1.98 -16.02
C MET A 148 31.05 0.85 -15.00
N LYS A 149 32.09 0.01 -15.01
CA LYS A 149 32.29 -1.05 -14.01
C LYS A 149 32.41 -0.50 -12.59
N GLU A 150 33.20 0.57 -12.41
CA GLU A 150 33.33 1.25 -11.12
C GLU A 150 32.00 1.88 -10.66
N TYR A 151 31.25 2.52 -11.56
CA TYR A 151 29.91 3.03 -11.23
C TYR A 151 28.97 1.92 -10.73
N MET A 152 28.99 0.74 -11.38
CA MET A 152 28.06 -0.35 -11.07
C MET A 152 28.45 -1.18 -9.85
N TYR A 153 29.75 -1.37 -9.59
CA TYR A 153 30.25 -2.28 -8.55
C TYR A 153 31.12 -1.61 -7.48
N GLY A 154 31.54 -0.36 -7.68
CA GLY A 154 32.44 0.37 -6.79
C GLY A 154 31.78 0.94 -5.54
N SER A 155 30.44 1.01 -5.50
CA SER A 155 29.68 1.39 -4.32
C SER A 155 28.78 0.25 -3.85
N THR A 156 28.53 0.19 -2.55
CA THR A 156 27.58 -0.77 -1.96
C THR A 156 26.43 0.01 -1.36
N ALA A 157 25.23 -0.12 -1.94
CA ALA A 157 24.03 0.42 -1.31
C ALA A 157 23.65 -0.46 -0.12
N SER A 158 24.08 -0.06 1.08
CA SER A 158 23.82 -0.76 2.34
C SER A 158 23.45 0.24 3.41
N VAL A 159 22.47 -0.13 4.24
CA VAL A 159 22.17 0.58 5.48
C VAL A 159 22.57 -0.24 6.72
N LEU A 160 23.20 -1.40 6.55
CA LEU A 160 23.59 -2.30 7.65
C LEU A 160 24.66 -1.70 8.57
N ASP A 161 25.52 -0.84 8.03
CA ASP A 161 26.62 -0.21 8.77
C ASP A 161 26.15 0.99 9.61
N LYS A 162 24.88 1.40 9.43
CA LYS A 162 24.29 2.48 10.21
C LYS A 162 23.94 1.96 11.61
N GLU A 163 24.48 2.58 12.65
CA GLU A 163 24.07 2.22 14.01
C GLU A 163 22.60 2.58 14.26
N VAL A 164 21.83 1.59 14.68
CA VAL A 164 20.43 1.77 15.07
C VAL A 164 20.34 1.98 16.56
N SER A 165 19.98 3.19 16.97
CA SER A 165 19.76 3.50 18.38
C SER A 165 18.62 2.66 18.98
N SER A 166 18.68 2.39 20.29
CA SER A 166 17.57 1.71 20.99
C SER A 166 16.25 2.48 20.88
N HIS A 167 16.31 3.82 20.77
CA HIS A 167 15.16 4.69 20.57
C HIS A 167 14.48 4.46 19.21
N ALA A 168 15.25 4.15 18.17
CA ALA A 168 14.71 3.79 16.85
C ALA A 168 13.86 2.51 16.92
N LYS A 169 14.35 1.48 17.63
CA LYS A 169 13.60 0.23 17.84
C LYS A 169 12.35 0.46 18.67
N ALA A 170 12.46 1.22 19.76
CA ALA A 170 11.31 1.60 20.60
C ALA A 170 10.23 2.31 19.78
N ALA A 171 10.60 3.21 18.86
CA ALA A 171 9.64 3.90 18.00
C ALA A 171 8.90 2.94 17.08
N VAL A 172 9.56 1.90 16.57
CA VAL A 172 8.90 0.86 15.77
C VAL A 172 7.95 0.03 16.63
N TYR A 173 8.34 -0.35 17.86
CA TYR A 173 7.43 -1.07 18.75
C TYR A 173 6.20 -0.25 19.16
N ILE A 174 6.35 1.06 19.40
CA ILE A 174 5.21 1.96 19.64
C ILE A 174 4.29 1.98 18.41
N PHE A 175 4.86 2.08 17.21
CA PHE A 175 4.11 2.06 15.96
C PHE A 175 3.36 0.73 15.75
N LEU A 176 4.02 -0.40 15.98
CA LEU A 176 3.39 -1.73 15.90
C LEU A 176 2.32 -1.92 16.98
N GLY A 177 2.53 -1.39 18.18
CA GLY A 177 1.52 -1.37 19.24
C GLY A 177 0.28 -0.57 18.84
N ALA A 178 0.47 0.60 18.23
CA ALA A 178 -0.63 1.40 17.68
C ALA A 178 -1.41 0.64 16.59
N LEU A 179 -0.68 -0.05 15.68
CA LEU A 179 -1.30 -0.91 14.68
C LEU A 179 -2.08 -2.06 15.31
N ALA A 180 -1.54 -2.70 16.35
CA ALA A 180 -2.21 -3.77 17.07
C ALA A 180 -3.50 -3.28 17.76
N VAL A 181 -3.50 -2.08 18.34
CA VAL A 181 -4.70 -1.44 18.91
C VAL A 181 -5.76 -1.19 17.83
N ILE A 182 -5.37 -0.66 16.66
CA ILE A 182 -6.28 -0.45 15.52
C ILE A 182 -6.89 -1.79 15.05
N VAL A 183 -6.06 -2.81 14.91
CA VAL A 183 -6.53 -4.16 14.55
C VAL A 183 -7.47 -4.72 15.63
N LEU A 184 -7.17 -4.52 16.92
CA LEU A 184 -8.03 -4.95 18.02
C LEU A 184 -9.43 -4.33 17.91
N PHE A 185 -9.53 -3.01 17.70
CA PHE A 185 -10.84 -2.37 17.48
C PHE A 185 -11.60 -3.00 16.30
N SER A 186 -10.91 -3.27 15.19
CA SER A 186 -11.54 -3.92 14.03
C SER A 186 -11.94 -5.36 14.30
N VAL A 187 -11.15 -6.15 15.03
CA VAL A 187 -11.47 -7.55 15.39
C VAL A 187 -12.68 -7.58 16.31
N MET A 188 -12.71 -6.71 17.31
CA MET A 188 -13.82 -6.63 18.27
C MET A 188 -15.12 -6.20 17.58
N GLN A 189 -15.06 -5.32 16.58
CA GLN A 189 -16.20 -5.00 15.72
C GLN A 189 -16.72 -6.23 14.95
N ILE A 190 -15.82 -7.06 14.40
CA ILE A 190 -16.21 -8.32 13.72
C ILE A 190 -16.85 -9.31 14.70
N ALA A 191 -16.35 -9.35 15.94
CA ALA A 191 -16.86 -10.23 16.98
C ALA A 191 -18.19 -9.76 17.59
N GLU A 192 -18.85 -8.74 17.03
CA GLU A 192 -20.08 -8.12 17.54
C GLU A 192 -19.93 -7.49 18.94
N HIS A 193 -18.69 -7.26 19.39
CA HIS A 193 -18.37 -6.60 20.66
C HIS A 193 -17.75 -5.25 20.36
N ASP A 194 -18.57 -4.26 20.04
CA ASP A 194 -18.07 -2.92 19.68
C ASP A 194 -17.50 -2.21 20.92
N ILE A 195 -16.17 -2.14 21.01
CA ILE A 195 -15.45 -1.46 22.09
C ILE A 195 -15.07 -0.03 21.72
N ARG A 196 -15.54 0.49 20.57
CA ARG A 196 -15.22 1.86 20.15
C ARG A 196 -15.84 2.85 21.15
N PRO A 197 -15.06 3.85 21.62
CA PRO A 197 -15.63 4.93 22.41
C PRO A 197 -16.83 5.57 21.70
N GLU A 198 -17.83 5.94 22.49
CA GLU A 198 -19.02 6.61 21.99
C GLU A 198 -18.94 8.13 22.21
N TYR A 199 -19.51 8.88 21.27
CA TYR A 199 -19.77 10.31 21.39
C TYR A 199 -21.20 10.59 20.98
N ASN A 200 -21.97 11.26 21.83
CA ASN A 200 -23.41 11.50 21.64
C ASN A 200 -24.22 10.22 21.34
N GLY A 201 -23.91 9.11 22.05
CA GLY A 201 -24.62 7.84 21.91
C GLY A 201 -24.38 7.11 20.58
N LYS A 202 -23.32 7.47 19.85
CA LYS A 202 -22.89 6.76 18.64
C LYS A 202 -21.41 6.37 18.76
N PRO A 203 -21.04 5.13 18.39
CA PRO A 203 -19.65 4.73 18.31
C PRO A 203 -18.85 5.63 17.36
N LEU A 204 -17.62 5.99 17.74
CA LEU A 204 -16.73 6.74 16.86
C LEU A 204 -16.42 5.96 15.58
N GLY A 205 -16.31 6.68 14.47
CA GLY A 205 -15.89 6.11 13.19
C GLY A 205 -14.45 5.58 13.28
N MET A 206 -14.18 4.48 12.57
CA MET A 206 -12.86 3.84 12.59
C MET A 206 -11.74 4.78 12.12
N ASN A 207 -12.06 5.72 11.22
CA ASN A 207 -11.16 6.78 10.79
C ASN A 207 -10.71 7.69 11.94
N ILE A 208 -11.63 8.07 12.84
CA ILE A 208 -11.33 8.89 14.01
C ILE A 208 -10.48 8.09 15.00
N ILE A 209 -10.80 6.81 15.22
CA ILE A 209 -10.01 5.90 16.07
C ILE A 209 -8.57 5.81 15.56
N ILE A 210 -8.37 5.58 14.25
CA ILE A 210 -7.03 5.54 13.64
C ILE A 210 -6.31 6.86 13.86
N GLN A 211 -6.96 8.01 13.64
CA GLN A 211 -6.34 9.33 13.86
C GLN A 211 -5.90 9.52 15.31
N ILE A 212 -6.77 9.22 16.29
CA ILE A 212 -6.46 9.35 17.73
C ILE A 212 -5.27 8.44 18.09
N VAL A 213 -5.32 7.17 17.70
CA VAL A 213 -4.28 6.18 18.03
C VAL A 213 -2.94 6.56 17.39
N MET A 214 -2.93 7.00 16.13
CA MET A 214 -1.72 7.36 15.41
C MET A 214 -1.10 8.67 15.93
N ILE A 215 -1.92 9.67 16.30
CA ILE A 215 -1.45 10.91 16.93
C ILE A 215 -0.90 10.62 18.33
N ALA A 216 -1.57 9.78 19.11
CA ALA A 216 -1.07 9.34 20.42
C ALA A 216 0.27 8.60 20.27
N ALA A 217 0.40 7.70 19.30
CA ALA A 217 1.65 7.00 19.01
C ALA A 217 2.78 7.99 18.62
N ALA A 218 2.46 9.02 17.83
CA ALA A 218 3.41 10.06 17.48
C ALA A 218 3.87 10.84 18.73
N ALA A 219 2.95 11.20 19.63
CA ALA A 219 3.26 11.85 20.90
C ALA A 219 4.18 10.98 21.78
N LEU A 220 3.87 9.68 21.91
CA LEU A 220 4.72 8.73 22.63
C LEU A 220 6.12 8.62 22.01
N MET A 221 6.26 8.65 20.69
CA MET A 221 7.58 8.64 20.04
C MET A 221 8.37 9.93 20.27
N ILE A 222 7.70 11.08 20.38
CA ILE A 222 8.36 12.35 20.74
C ILE A 222 8.90 12.25 22.17
N LEU A 223 8.09 11.76 23.11
CA LEU A 223 8.43 11.66 24.54
C LEU A 223 9.50 10.60 24.81
N PHE A 224 9.36 9.40 24.27
CA PHE A 224 10.17 8.22 24.65
C PHE A 224 11.24 7.84 23.62
N CYS A 225 11.12 8.30 22.37
CA CYS A 225 12.04 7.90 21.29
C CYS A 225 12.84 9.08 20.71
N LYS A 226 12.78 10.25 21.36
CA LYS A 226 13.48 11.47 20.93
C LYS A 226 13.18 11.83 19.47
N ALA A 227 11.96 11.53 19.00
CA ALA A 227 11.55 11.91 17.65
C ALA A 227 11.42 13.44 17.58
N GLU A 228 12.23 14.08 16.74
CA GLU A 228 12.19 15.54 16.58
C GLU A 228 11.05 15.95 15.62
N PRO A 229 10.05 16.74 16.07
CA PRO A 229 8.92 17.14 15.22
C PRO A 229 9.35 17.90 13.97
N LYS A 230 10.35 18.79 14.09
CA LYS A 230 10.90 19.53 12.93
C LYS A 230 11.47 18.59 11.87
N LYS A 231 12.22 17.55 12.28
CA LYS A 231 12.74 16.52 11.36
C LYS A 231 11.62 15.69 10.75
N ALA A 232 10.55 15.42 11.49
CA ALA A 232 9.40 14.68 10.97
C ALA A 232 8.69 15.45 9.85
N VAL A 233 8.44 16.74 10.04
CA VAL A 233 7.79 17.63 9.04
C VAL A 233 8.69 17.91 7.84
N ALA A 234 10.00 18.05 8.06
CA ALA A 234 10.97 18.21 6.97
C ALA A 234 11.26 16.89 6.22
N GLY A 235 10.82 15.75 6.76
CA GLY A 235 11.08 14.44 6.20
C GLY A 235 10.32 14.18 4.89
N PRO A 236 10.89 13.38 3.98
CA PRO A 236 10.31 13.14 2.66
C PRO A 236 8.92 12.49 2.74
N VAL A 237 8.68 11.59 3.72
CA VAL A 237 7.36 10.94 3.87
C VAL A 237 6.27 11.95 4.20
N TRP A 238 6.56 12.95 5.06
CA TRP A 238 5.59 14.01 5.37
C TRP A 238 5.33 14.91 4.17
N GLN A 239 6.40 15.38 3.50
CA GLN A 239 6.28 16.24 2.32
C GLN A 239 5.48 15.56 1.21
N SER A 240 5.81 14.31 0.87
CA SER A 240 5.04 13.53 -0.10
C SER A 240 3.60 13.28 0.36
N GLY A 241 3.39 13.04 1.65
CA GLY A 241 2.05 12.90 2.24
C GLY A 241 1.19 14.16 2.08
N MET A 242 1.75 15.35 2.36
CA MET A 242 1.03 16.62 2.21
C MET A 242 0.69 16.93 0.75
N VAL A 243 1.60 16.66 -0.17
CA VAL A 243 1.33 16.77 -1.61
C VAL A 243 0.19 15.82 -2.00
N ALA A 244 0.23 14.58 -1.51
CA ALA A 244 -0.82 13.60 -1.78
C ALA A 244 -2.19 14.01 -1.22
N VAL A 245 -2.26 14.64 -0.03
CA VAL A 245 -3.52 15.15 0.54
C VAL A 245 -4.14 16.20 -0.37
N VAL A 246 -3.35 17.20 -0.79
CA VAL A 246 -3.83 18.26 -1.70
C VAL A 246 -4.26 17.67 -3.05
N ALA A 247 -3.49 16.72 -3.59
CA ALA A 247 -3.81 16.06 -4.84
C ALA A 247 -5.10 15.22 -4.77
N ILE A 248 -5.26 14.39 -3.73
CA ILE A 248 -6.47 13.57 -3.52
C ILE A 248 -7.69 14.46 -3.41
N TYR A 249 -7.61 15.57 -2.64
CA TYR A 249 -8.71 16.51 -2.50
C TYR A 249 -9.09 17.15 -3.84
N GLY A 250 -8.09 17.63 -4.60
CA GLY A 250 -8.32 18.22 -5.92
C GLY A 250 -8.93 17.24 -6.93
N ILE A 251 -8.43 16.00 -6.96
CA ILE A 251 -8.96 14.95 -7.83
C ILE A 251 -10.39 14.57 -7.42
N ALA A 252 -10.65 14.41 -6.13
CA ALA A 252 -11.98 14.10 -5.62
C ALA A 252 -13.00 15.17 -6.02
N TRP A 253 -12.64 16.45 -5.85
CA TRP A 253 -13.52 17.56 -6.21
C TRP A 253 -13.76 17.63 -7.73
N LEU A 254 -12.71 17.47 -8.54
CA LEU A 254 -12.85 17.48 -9.99
C LEU A 254 -13.70 16.29 -10.47
N ALA A 255 -13.49 15.10 -9.91
CA ALA A 255 -14.27 13.91 -10.22
C ALA A 255 -15.75 14.10 -9.83
N ASP A 256 -16.03 14.59 -8.62
CA ASP A 256 -17.38 14.86 -8.14
C ASP A 256 -18.10 15.89 -9.03
N THR A 257 -17.41 16.96 -9.42
CA THR A 257 -17.95 18.00 -10.32
C THR A 257 -18.29 17.41 -11.70
N TYR A 258 -17.37 16.63 -12.27
CA TYR A 258 -17.56 16.02 -13.58
C TYR A 258 -18.68 14.97 -13.54
N PHE A 259 -18.62 14.05 -12.58
CA PHE A 259 -19.60 12.96 -12.48
C PHE A 259 -20.99 13.46 -12.15
N SER A 260 -21.14 14.45 -11.27
CA SER A 260 -22.43 15.06 -10.97
C SER A 260 -23.06 15.72 -12.20
N ASN A 261 -22.26 16.35 -13.06
CA ASN A 261 -22.75 16.99 -14.28
C ASN A 261 -23.12 15.99 -15.39
N TYR A 262 -22.43 14.85 -15.48
CA TYR A 262 -22.62 13.84 -16.53
C TYR A 262 -23.29 12.55 -16.03
N LEU A 263 -23.88 12.56 -14.83
CA LEU A 263 -24.40 11.36 -14.19
C LEU A 263 -25.48 10.67 -15.04
N ASP A 264 -26.38 11.45 -15.64
CA ASP A 264 -27.46 10.92 -16.47
C ASP A 264 -26.94 10.28 -17.77
N VAL A 265 -25.89 10.86 -18.35
CA VAL A 265 -25.21 10.31 -19.54
C VAL A 265 -24.50 9.00 -19.17
N MET A 266 -23.82 8.96 -18.04
CA MET A 266 -23.16 7.74 -17.56
C MET A 266 -24.16 6.64 -17.21
N LYS A 267 -25.28 6.97 -16.54
CA LYS A 267 -26.36 6.01 -16.25
C LYS A 267 -26.94 5.45 -17.55
N SER A 268 -27.35 6.30 -18.48
CA SER A 268 -27.92 5.84 -19.75
C SER A 268 -26.96 4.98 -20.60
N GLY A 269 -25.67 5.30 -20.60
CA GLY A 269 -24.65 4.55 -21.35
C GLY A 269 -24.12 3.28 -20.67
N LEU A 270 -24.08 3.24 -19.33
CA LEU A 270 -23.43 2.16 -18.57
C LEU A 270 -24.40 1.23 -17.86
N THR A 271 -25.66 1.64 -17.60
CA THR A 271 -26.60 0.83 -16.81
C THR A 271 -26.83 -0.56 -17.44
N GLY A 272 -26.89 -0.69 -18.77
CA GLY A 272 -27.04 -2.00 -19.42
C GLY A 272 -25.89 -2.95 -19.09
N ILE A 273 -24.64 -2.50 -19.31
CA ILE A 273 -23.43 -3.29 -19.07
C ILE A 273 -23.25 -3.59 -17.58
N VAL A 274 -23.46 -2.60 -16.72
CA VAL A 274 -23.25 -2.72 -15.27
C VAL A 274 -24.32 -3.60 -14.62
N SER A 275 -25.56 -3.57 -15.12
CA SER A 275 -26.63 -4.43 -14.59
C SER A 275 -26.42 -5.89 -14.98
N GLU A 276 -25.95 -6.16 -16.20
CA GLU A 276 -25.71 -7.52 -16.69
C GLU A 276 -24.38 -8.10 -16.22
N TYR A 277 -23.32 -7.26 -16.18
CA TYR A 277 -21.97 -7.62 -15.77
C TYR A 277 -21.42 -6.66 -14.69
N PRO A 278 -21.90 -6.72 -13.44
CA PRO A 278 -21.46 -5.81 -12.37
C PRO A 278 -19.96 -5.81 -12.10
N TRP A 279 -19.27 -6.92 -12.36
CA TRP A 279 -17.82 -7.05 -12.19
C TRP A 279 -17.01 -6.26 -13.23
N SER A 280 -17.61 -5.88 -14.37
CA SER A 280 -16.94 -5.12 -15.43
C SER A 280 -16.46 -3.74 -14.97
N ILE A 281 -17.06 -3.18 -13.90
CA ILE A 281 -16.64 -1.93 -13.28
C ILE A 281 -15.18 -1.95 -12.84
N ALA A 282 -14.62 -3.12 -12.54
CA ALA A 282 -13.21 -3.29 -12.20
C ALA A 282 -12.28 -2.79 -13.32
N PHE A 283 -12.67 -2.92 -14.60
CA PHE A 283 -11.89 -2.39 -15.72
C PHE A 283 -11.90 -0.86 -15.77
N ALA A 284 -13.03 -0.23 -15.44
CA ALA A 284 -13.12 1.21 -15.32
C ALA A 284 -12.25 1.73 -14.16
N PHE A 285 -12.32 1.07 -13.00
CA PHE A 285 -11.45 1.36 -11.86
C PHE A 285 -9.97 1.20 -12.22
N PHE A 286 -9.62 0.13 -12.95
CA PHE A 286 -8.26 -0.09 -13.43
C PHE A 286 -7.80 1.04 -14.36
N ALA A 287 -8.57 1.39 -15.39
CA ALA A 287 -8.23 2.45 -16.34
C ALA A 287 -8.05 3.80 -15.63
N VAL A 288 -8.96 4.14 -14.73
CA VAL A 288 -8.89 5.38 -13.94
C VAL A 288 -7.69 5.34 -12.98
N SER A 289 -7.37 4.19 -12.40
CA SER A 289 -6.18 4.05 -11.54
C SER A 289 -4.86 4.31 -12.25
N VAL A 290 -4.77 3.90 -13.52
CA VAL A 290 -3.60 4.19 -14.36
C VAL A 290 -3.45 5.69 -14.60
N LEU A 291 -4.57 6.39 -14.83
CA LEU A 291 -4.56 7.84 -15.08
C LEU A 291 -4.26 8.66 -13.82
N ILE A 292 -4.85 8.27 -12.68
CA ILE A 292 -4.77 9.02 -11.43
C ILE A 292 -3.51 8.70 -10.62
N ASN A 293 -2.96 7.49 -10.78
CA ASN A 293 -1.76 7.00 -10.07
C ASN A 293 -1.84 7.17 -8.53
N SER A 294 -3.05 7.10 -7.97
CA SER A 294 -3.31 7.20 -6.53
C SER A 294 -4.53 6.37 -6.17
N GLN A 295 -4.33 5.32 -5.37
CA GLN A 295 -5.35 4.36 -4.97
C GLN A 295 -6.43 5.03 -4.12
N GLY A 296 -6.03 5.93 -3.21
CA GLY A 296 -6.96 6.70 -2.39
C GLY A 296 -7.83 7.63 -3.23
N ALA A 297 -7.22 8.37 -4.16
CA ALA A 297 -7.98 9.27 -5.05
C ALA A 297 -8.94 8.50 -5.96
N VAL A 298 -8.53 7.34 -6.48
CA VAL A 298 -9.40 6.49 -7.32
C VAL A 298 -10.62 6.02 -6.52
N VAL A 299 -10.43 5.55 -5.28
CA VAL A 299 -11.54 5.11 -4.43
C VAL A 299 -12.50 6.27 -4.16
N VAL A 300 -11.98 7.44 -3.78
CA VAL A 300 -12.82 8.62 -3.50
C VAL A 300 -13.57 9.10 -4.74
N ALA A 301 -12.96 9.05 -5.91
CA ALA A 301 -13.59 9.47 -7.16
C ALA A 301 -14.62 8.45 -7.69
N MET A 302 -14.26 7.16 -7.72
CA MET A 302 -15.00 6.14 -8.46
C MET A 302 -16.03 5.40 -7.61
N LEU A 303 -15.80 5.24 -6.31
CA LEU A 303 -16.68 4.45 -5.46
C LEU A 303 -18.08 5.08 -5.27
N PRO A 304 -18.22 6.40 -5.06
CA PRO A 304 -19.54 7.05 -5.04
C PRO A 304 -20.30 6.89 -6.37
N LEU A 305 -19.59 7.05 -7.50
CA LEU A 305 -20.16 6.82 -8.83
C LEU A 305 -20.68 5.38 -8.96
N ALA A 306 -19.87 4.39 -8.58
CA ALA A 306 -20.26 2.98 -8.64
C ALA A 306 -21.52 2.68 -7.82
N TYR A 307 -21.63 3.24 -6.61
CA TYR A 307 -22.85 3.12 -5.80
C TYR A 307 -24.04 3.83 -6.44
N SER A 308 -23.86 5.01 -7.03
CA SER A 308 -24.92 5.74 -7.74
C SER A 308 -25.45 5.00 -8.98
N LEU A 309 -24.66 4.09 -9.54
CA LEU A 309 -25.03 3.17 -10.62
C LEU A 309 -25.74 1.89 -10.11
N GLY A 310 -25.94 1.75 -8.79
CA GLY A 310 -26.62 0.61 -8.18
C GLY A 310 -25.75 -0.64 -8.01
N ILE A 311 -24.42 -0.51 -8.10
CA ILE A 311 -23.53 -1.67 -7.95
C ILE A 311 -23.48 -2.10 -6.47
N PRO A 312 -23.74 -3.39 -6.15
CA PRO A 312 -23.69 -3.85 -4.77
C PRO A 312 -22.29 -3.73 -4.17
N GLY A 313 -22.20 -3.24 -2.92
CA GLY A 313 -20.95 -3.14 -2.16
C GLY A 313 -20.11 -4.43 -2.12
N PRO A 314 -20.70 -5.63 -1.97
CA PRO A 314 -19.94 -6.88 -2.05
C PRO A 314 -19.20 -7.07 -3.39
N VAL A 315 -19.78 -6.65 -4.51
CA VAL A 315 -19.11 -6.72 -5.82
C VAL A 315 -17.93 -5.76 -5.87
N LEU A 316 -18.11 -4.53 -5.38
CA LEU A 316 -17.05 -3.51 -5.32
C LEU A 316 -15.91 -3.90 -4.39
N LEU A 317 -16.22 -4.66 -3.33
CA LEU A 317 -15.26 -5.25 -2.42
C LEU A 317 -14.52 -6.47 -3.02
N GLY A 318 -15.01 -7.03 -4.13
CA GLY A 318 -14.45 -8.23 -4.76
C GLY A 318 -14.99 -9.55 -4.20
N ARG A 319 -16.14 -9.53 -3.51
CA ARG A 319 -16.88 -10.74 -3.13
C ARG A 319 -17.88 -11.10 -4.24
N SER A 320 -18.00 -12.40 -4.54
CA SER A 320 -19.00 -12.86 -5.52
C SER A 320 -20.42 -12.59 -5.02
N ALA A 321 -21.27 -11.96 -5.85
CA ALA A 321 -22.68 -11.75 -5.55
C ALA A 321 -23.45 -13.07 -5.27
N LYS A 322 -23.03 -14.20 -5.86
CA LYS A 322 -23.65 -15.53 -5.67
C LYS A 322 -23.51 -16.07 -4.24
N ARG A 323 -22.42 -15.77 -3.53
CA ARG A 323 -22.19 -16.27 -2.15
C ARG A 323 -23.04 -15.52 -1.12
N LEU A 324 -23.69 -14.43 -1.51
CA LEU A 324 -24.59 -13.63 -0.67
C LEU A 324 -26.02 -14.19 -0.65
N ARG A 325 -26.51 -14.77 -1.76
CA ARG A 325 -27.84 -15.44 -1.78
C ARG A 325 -27.92 -16.66 -0.87
N LEU A 326 -26.79 -17.32 -0.59
CA LEU A 326 -26.71 -18.48 0.31
C LEU A 326 -26.55 -18.11 1.79
N LEU A 327 -26.31 -16.83 2.12
CA LEU A 327 -26.17 -16.36 3.50
C LEU A 327 -27.34 -15.47 3.95
N LEU A 328 -28.10 -14.89 3.02
CA LEU A 328 -29.29 -14.06 3.30
C LEU A 328 -30.61 -14.84 3.18
N HIS A 329 -30.55 -16.11 2.81
CA HIS A 329 -31.67 -17.05 2.90
C HIS A 329 -31.17 -18.37 3.49
N PRO A 330 -31.41 -18.66 4.78
CA PRO A 330 -31.66 -20.03 5.19
C PRO A 330 -32.95 -20.55 4.51
#